data_AF-A0A2C9JSR7-F1
#
_entry.id   AF-A0A2C9JSR7-F1
#
_cell.length_a   1.000
_cell.length_b   1.000
_cell.length_c   1.000
_cell.angle_alpha   90.00
_cell.angle_beta   90.00
_cell.angle_gamma   90.00
#
_symmetry.space_group_name_H-M   'P 1'
#
loop_
_entity.id
_entity.type
_entity.pdbx_description
1 polymer ?
#
loop_
_entity_poly.entity_id
_entity_poly.type
_entity_poly.pdbx_seq_one_letter_code
_entity_poly.pdbx_strand_id
1 'polypeptide(L)'
;MNYESMLSSFNLDHQIQMVVTKLLIFMSSAVLAVNCFPSLRARIPNGNHVRNPCPSGGVWEAVGHFDPIGWGELNPFGYDFQSAGFQWTESLCRMDSDSDGMTNGFELGDPTCTWTPNSGIHLILNATGHPGVCEPLQSHLCTEQIDVCSTLD
;
A
#
# COMPACT_ATOMS: atom_id res chain seq x y z
N MET A 1 -53.51 38.26 18.40
CA MET A 1 -52.62 37.67 17.38
C MET A 1 -53.26 37.85 16.03
N ASN A 2 -52.59 38.56 15.12
CA ASN A 2 -53.06 38.91 13.77
C ASN A 2 -52.54 37.88 12.76
N TYR A 3 -53.37 37.50 11.79
CA TYR A 3 -53.06 36.47 10.78
C TYR A 3 -51.74 36.73 10.02
N GLU A 4 -51.39 38.00 9.83
CA GLU A 4 -50.11 38.45 9.25
C GLU A 4 -48.87 37.95 10.02
N SER A 5 -48.90 37.98 11.36
CA SER A 5 -47.75 37.53 12.17
C SER A 5 -47.59 36.00 12.13
N MET A 6 -48.72 35.28 12.03
CA MET A 6 -48.75 33.82 11.95
C MET A 6 -48.30 33.30 10.57
N LEU A 7 -48.63 34.01 9.49
CA LEU A 7 -48.17 33.69 8.14
C LEU A 7 -46.67 33.98 7.96
N SER A 8 -46.17 35.05 8.61
CA SER A 8 -44.74 35.37 8.62
C SER A 8 -43.90 34.29 9.33
N SER A 9 -44.34 33.80 10.49
CA SER A 9 -43.65 32.71 11.21
C SER A 9 -43.72 31.37 10.46
N PHE A 10 -44.86 31.04 9.86
CA PHE A 10 -45.00 29.81 9.05
C PHE A 10 -44.07 29.81 7.82
N ASN A 11 -43.94 30.96 7.14
CA ASN A 11 -43.01 31.12 6.03
C ASN A 11 -41.55 31.02 6.50
N LEU A 12 -41.20 31.59 7.65
CA LEU A 12 -39.85 31.51 8.21
C LEU A 12 -39.47 30.06 8.57
N ASP A 13 -40.37 29.30 9.20
CA ASP A 13 -40.15 27.88 9.51
C ASP A 13 -39.96 27.05 8.24
N HIS A 14 -40.76 27.29 7.20
CA HIS A 14 -40.61 26.60 5.92
C HIS A 14 -39.28 26.97 5.22
N GLN A 15 -38.84 28.23 5.29
CA GLN A 15 -37.53 28.64 4.77
C GLN A 15 -36.38 27.99 5.54
N ILE A 16 -36.48 27.93 6.88
CA ILE A 16 -35.48 27.26 7.74
C ILE A 16 -35.42 25.76 7.42
N GLN A 17 -36.56 25.09 7.33
CA GLN A 17 -36.62 23.67 6.97
C GLN A 17 -35.98 23.41 5.61
N MET A 18 -36.26 24.23 4.58
CA MET A 18 -35.64 24.09 3.27
C MET A 18 -34.12 24.31 3.29
N VAL A 19 -33.61 25.27 4.08
CA VAL A 19 -32.17 25.50 4.24
C VAL A 19 -31.50 24.32 4.95
N VAL A 20 -32.10 23.84 6.04
CA VAL A 20 -31.60 22.67 6.78
C VAL A 20 -31.59 21.42 5.90
N THR A 21 -32.66 21.14 5.15
CA THR A 21 -32.70 20.00 4.23
C THR A 21 -31.62 20.10 3.14
N LYS A 22 -31.39 21.29 2.57
CA LYS A 22 -30.31 21.50 1.58
C LYS A 22 -28.91 21.30 2.18
N LEU A 23 -28.67 21.79 3.40
CA LEU A 23 -27.40 21.60 4.11
C LEU A 23 -27.16 20.10 4.43
N LEU A 24 -28.19 19.37 4.86
CA LEU A 24 -28.10 17.94 5.11
C LEU A 24 -27.82 17.13 3.83
N ILE A 25 -28.43 17.49 2.71
CA ILE A 25 -28.17 16.86 1.40
C ILE A 25 -26.73 17.13 0.95
N PHE A 26 -26.23 18.36 1.10
CA PHE A 26 -24.85 18.73 0.75
C PHE A 26 -23.82 17.98 1.59
N MET A 27 -24.03 17.89 2.91
CA MET A 27 -23.15 17.13 3.81
C MET A 27 -23.14 15.62 3.53
N SER A 28 -24.28 15.04 3.14
CA SER A 28 -24.39 13.62 2.76
C SER A 28 -23.67 13.30 1.45
N SER A 29 -23.71 14.22 0.47
CA SER A 29 -23.01 14.04 -0.81
C SER A 29 -21.48 14.03 -0.71
N ALA A 30 -20.90 14.57 0.36
CA ALA A 30 -19.45 14.56 0.60
C ALA A 30 -18.91 13.21 1.10
N VAL A 31 -19.77 12.22 1.35
CA VAL A 31 -19.40 10.90 1.92
C VAL A 31 -19.19 9.82 0.85
N LEU A 32 -19.37 10.12 -0.44
CA LEU A 32 -19.31 9.13 -1.49
C LEU A 32 -17.96 9.17 -2.25
N ALA A 33 -17.26 8.03 -2.14
CA ALA A 33 -16.05 7.62 -2.86
C ALA A 33 -14.68 7.97 -2.21
N VAL A 34 -14.45 7.46 -1.00
CA VAL A 34 -13.10 7.02 -0.62
C VAL A 34 -12.80 5.74 -1.40
N ASN A 35 -12.39 5.87 -2.67
CA ASN A 35 -11.82 4.75 -3.40
C ASN A 35 -10.44 4.49 -2.81
N CYS A 36 -10.32 3.53 -1.88
CA CYS A 36 -9.02 3.03 -1.48
C CYS A 36 -8.43 2.32 -2.72
N PHE A 37 -7.42 2.92 -3.34
CA PHE A 37 -6.69 2.26 -4.43
C PHE A 37 -6.14 0.92 -3.90
N PRO A 38 -6.22 -0.18 -4.67
CA PRO A 38 -5.63 -1.44 -4.24
C PRO A 38 -4.14 -1.23 -3.92
N SER A 39 -3.73 -1.61 -2.72
CA SER A 39 -2.31 -1.52 -2.33
C SER A 39 -1.46 -2.28 -3.34
N LEU A 40 -0.39 -1.66 -3.82
CA LEU A 40 0.52 -2.26 -4.80
C LEU A 40 1.12 -3.58 -4.31
N ARG A 41 1.25 -3.77 -2.98
CA ARG A 41 1.69 -5.04 -2.39
C ARG A 41 0.70 -6.21 -2.59
N ALA A 42 -0.56 -5.92 -2.92
CA ALA A 42 -1.53 -6.97 -3.31
C ALA A 42 -1.28 -7.49 -4.74
N ARG A 43 -0.39 -6.83 -5.50
CA ARG A 43 -0.02 -7.21 -6.85
C ARG A 43 1.28 -7.99 -6.92
N ILE A 44 1.85 -8.37 -5.78
CA ILE A 44 3.06 -9.20 -5.66
C ILE A 44 2.76 -10.41 -4.75
N PRO A 45 3.46 -11.54 -4.94
CA PRO A 45 3.31 -12.72 -4.07
C PRO A 45 3.62 -12.35 -2.62
N ASN A 46 2.82 -12.86 -1.67
CA ASN A 46 3.00 -12.66 -0.23
C ASN A 46 3.26 -11.20 0.23
N GLY A 47 2.88 -10.17 -0.52
CA GLY A 47 3.22 -8.78 -0.21
C GLY A 47 2.65 -8.24 1.12
N ASN A 48 1.70 -8.93 1.75
CA ASN A 48 1.20 -8.61 3.10
C ASN A 48 1.98 -9.35 4.22
N HIS A 49 2.96 -10.16 3.87
CA HIS A 49 3.67 -11.07 4.79
C HIS A 49 5.19 -10.98 4.66
N VAL A 50 5.70 -9.99 3.92
CA VAL A 50 7.13 -9.67 3.87
C VAL A 50 7.55 -9.19 5.25
N ARG A 51 8.50 -9.89 5.86
CA ARG A 51 8.97 -9.57 7.21
C ARG A 51 9.94 -8.40 7.16
N ASN A 52 9.96 -7.62 8.23
CA ASN A 52 10.98 -6.60 8.41
C ASN A 52 12.28 -7.25 8.88
N PRO A 53 13.39 -7.15 8.11
CA PRO A 53 14.69 -7.70 8.50
C PRO A 53 15.39 -6.92 9.62
N CYS A 54 14.89 -5.72 9.96
CA CYS A 54 15.41 -4.92 11.05
C CYS A 54 15.04 -5.49 12.43
N PRO A 55 15.79 -5.16 13.51
CA PRO A 55 15.54 -5.67 14.86
C PRO A 55 14.15 -5.35 15.41
N SER A 56 13.52 -4.28 14.94
CA SER A 56 12.13 -3.92 15.28
C SER A 56 11.13 -5.00 14.85
N GLY A 57 11.45 -5.76 13.80
CA GLY A 57 10.61 -6.82 13.26
C GLY A 57 9.27 -6.30 12.72
N GLY A 58 8.29 -7.21 12.64
CA GLY A 58 6.98 -6.91 12.07
C GLY A 58 6.88 -7.17 10.56
N VAL A 59 5.84 -6.60 9.94
CA VAL A 59 5.56 -6.70 8.51
C VAL A 59 6.02 -5.42 7.82
N TRP A 60 6.64 -5.57 6.66
CA TRP A 60 7.01 -4.45 5.79
C TRP A 60 5.81 -4.08 4.90
N GLU A 61 5.01 -3.13 5.36
CA GLU A 61 3.73 -2.77 4.75
C GLU A 61 3.91 -2.14 3.34
N ALA A 62 5.08 -1.56 3.05
CA ALA A 62 5.42 -0.90 1.80
C ALA A 62 6.67 -1.49 1.14
N VAL A 63 6.55 -2.74 0.65
CA VAL A 63 7.65 -3.55 0.09
C VAL A 63 8.51 -2.86 -0.98
N GLY A 64 7.96 -1.89 -1.73
CA GLY A 64 8.71 -1.14 -2.74
C GLY A 64 9.52 0.06 -2.22
N HIS A 65 9.51 0.32 -0.91
CA HIS A 65 10.19 1.45 -0.27
C HIS A 65 11.19 0.98 0.78
N PHE A 66 12.20 1.81 1.06
CA PHE A 66 13.11 1.59 2.20
C PHE A 66 12.44 1.87 3.55
N ASP A 67 11.39 2.69 3.58
CA ASP A 67 10.55 2.87 4.75
C ASP A 67 9.44 1.79 4.77
N PRO A 68 9.30 0.99 5.84
CA PRO A 68 8.29 -0.05 5.96
C PRO A 68 6.85 0.42 5.84
N ILE A 69 6.55 1.69 6.12
CA ILE A 69 5.20 2.27 6.02
C ILE A 69 5.00 3.11 4.74
N GLY A 70 6.03 3.24 3.89
CA GLY A 70 5.90 3.71 2.51
C GLY A 70 6.19 5.19 2.28
N TRP A 71 6.91 5.84 3.19
CA TRP A 71 7.44 7.17 2.95
C TRP A 71 8.81 7.11 2.22
N GLY A 72 9.21 8.24 1.65
CA GLY A 72 10.56 8.38 1.11
C GLY A 72 10.81 7.62 -0.20
N GLU A 73 12.06 7.26 -0.42
CA GLU A 73 12.56 6.72 -1.68
C GLU A 73 12.11 5.27 -1.93
N LEU A 74 12.05 4.92 -3.22
CA LEU A 74 11.88 3.52 -3.61
C LEU A 74 13.18 2.76 -3.32
N ASN A 75 13.04 1.50 -2.95
CA ASN A 75 14.16 0.58 -2.96
C ASN A 75 14.37 0.01 -4.38
N PRO A 76 15.45 -0.75 -4.65
CA PRO A 76 15.71 -1.30 -5.97
C PRO A 76 14.52 -2.08 -6.56
N PHE A 77 13.88 -2.94 -5.75
CA PHE A 77 12.66 -3.64 -6.16
C PHE A 77 11.53 -2.69 -6.55
N GLY A 78 11.33 -1.61 -5.81
CA GLY A 78 10.34 -0.58 -6.12
C GLY A 78 10.57 0.06 -7.50
N TYR A 79 11.83 0.35 -7.85
CA TYR A 79 12.18 0.86 -9.16
C TYR A 79 11.96 -0.16 -10.28
N ASP A 80 12.30 -1.43 -10.06
CA ASP A 80 12.10 -2.50 -11.03
C ASP A 80 10.61 -2.82 -11.21
N PHE A 81 9.85 -2.81 -10.13
CA PHE A 81 8.40 -3.00 -10.16
C PHE A 81 7.69 -1.84 -10.86
N GLN A 82 8.13 -0.60 -10.62
CA GLN A 82 7.68 0.57 -11.37
C GLN A 82 8.01 0.43 -12.86
N SER A 83 9.22 0.00 -13.19
CA SER A 83 9.67 -0.23 -14.58
C SER A 83 8.88 -1.33 -15.28
N ALA A 84 8.44 -2.35 -14.53
CA ALA A 84 7.51 -3.39 -14.98
C ALA A 84 6.04 -2.91 -15.07
N GLY A 85 5.78 -1.61 -14.85
CA GLY A 85 4.43 -1.04 -14.89
C GLY A 85 3.54 -1.49 -13.74
N PHE A 86 4.13 -1.74 -12.57
CA PHE A 86 3.47 -2.24 -11.36
C PHE A 86 2.75 -3.58 -11.58
N GLN A 87 3.38 -4.47 -12.34
CA GLN A 87 2.92 -5.83 -12.63
C GLN A 87 3.95 -6.86 -12.21
N TRP A 88 3.48 -7.95 -11.59
CA TRP A 88 4.30 -9.13 -11.31
C TRP A 88 4.54 -9.90 -12.60
N THR A 89 5.56 -9.50 -13.33
CA THR A 89 5.99 -10.16 -14.57
C THR A 89 6.99 -11.26 -14.26
N GLU A 90 7.11 -12.25 -15.15
CA GLU A 90 8.15 -13.27 -15.04
C GLU A 90 9.56 -12.65 -15.00
N SER A 91 9.78 -11.58 -15.77
CA SER A 91 11.06 -10.86 -15.76
C SER A 91 11.37 -10.26 -14.39
N LEU A 92 10.40 -9.62 -13.75
CA LEU A 92 10.57 -9.05 -12.41
C LEU A 92 10.77 -10.17 -11.38
N CYS A 93 10.00 -11.25 -11.46
CA CYS A 93 10.12 -12.39 -10.55
C CYS A 93 11.51 -13.04 -10.57
N ARG A 94 12.15 -13.12 -11.75
CA ARG A 94 13.48 -13.72 -11.92
C ARG A 94 14.64 -12.75 -11.65
N MET A 95 14.35 -11.48 -11.42
CA MET A 95 15.35 -10.47 -11.10
C MET A 95 15.81 -10.61 -9.65
N ASP A 96 17.07 -10.30 -9.41
CA ASP A 96 17.68 -10.10 -8.09
C ASP A 96 17.84 -8.58 -7.95
N SER A 97 16.81 -7.92 -7.40
CA SER A 97 16.69 -6.46 -7.47
C SER A 97 17.66 -5.76 -6.52
N ASP A 98 17.90 -6.32 -5.33
CA ASP A 98 18.82 -5.76 -4.33
C ASP A 98 20.22 -6.37 -4.35
N SER A 99 20.49 -7.30 -5.27
CA SER A 99 21.80 -7.89 -5.53
C SER A 99 22.37 -8.70 -4.36
N ASP A 100 21.49 -9.32 -3.57
CA ASP A 100 21.88 -10.17 -2.44
C ASP A 100 22.10 -11.64 -2.84
N GLY A 101 21.81 -11.98 -4.11
CA GLY A 101 21.96 -13.30 -4.70
C GLY A 101 20.66 -14.12 -4.73
N MET A 102 19.55 -13.58 -4.22
CA MET A 102 18.23 -14.19 -4.30
C MET A 102 17.38 -13.50 -5.36
N THR A 103 16.48 -14.26 -6.00
CA THR A 103 15.51 -13.64 -6.91
C THR A 103 14.29 -13.17 -6.13
N ASN A 104 13.66 -12.09 -6.59
CA ASN A 104 12.42 -11.53 -6.05
C ASN A 104 11.36 -12.63 -5.84
N GLY A 105 11.22 -13.55 -6.80
CA GLY A 105 10.30 -14.67 -6.72
C GLY A 105 10.64 -15.68 -5.63
N PHE A 106 11.92 -15.97 -5.40
CA PHE A 106 12.33 -16.85 -4.32
C PHE A 106 11.95 -16.23 -2.97
N GLU A 107 12.29 -14.97 -2.78
CA GLU A 107 12.05 -14.25 -1.53
C GLU A 107 10.58 -14.00 -1.24
N LEU A 108 9.77 -13.71 -2.26
CA LEU A 108 8.32 -13.51 -2.12
C LEU A 108 7.52 -14.82 -2.16
N GLY A 109 8.17 -15.97 -2.29
CA GLY A 109 7.53 -17.30 -2.24
C GLY A 109 6.87 -17.77 -3.55
N ASP A 110 7.25 -17.19 -4.68
CA ASP A 110 6.91 -17.63 -6.05
C ASP A 110 8.19 -18.01 -6.85
N PRO A 111 8.98 -19.02 -6.43
CA PRO A 111 10.26 -19.36 -7.08
C PRO A 111 10.09 -19.88 -8.52
N THR A 112 8.88 -20.30 -8.90
CA THR A 112 8.56 -20.77 -10.25
C THR A 112 8.04 -19.65 -11.16
N CYS A 113 7.84 -18.43 -10.65
CA CYS A 113 7.31 -17.28 -11.39
C CYS A 113 5.97 -17.57 -12.07
N THR A 114 5.08 -18.24 -11.33
CA THR A 114 3.78 -18.70 -11.83
C THR A 114 2.61 -17.97 -11.18
N TRP A 115 2.84 -17.29 -10.08
CA TRP A 115 1.80 -16.54 -9.40
C TRP A 115 1.35 -15.38 -10.27
N THR A 116 0.04 -15.16 -10.35
CA THR A 116 -0.52 -13.91 -10.87
C THR A 116 -1.62 -13.40 -9.96
N PRO A 117 -1.85 -12.07 -9.94
CA PRO A 117 -2.97 -11.51 -9.20
C PRO A 117 -4.28 -12.18 -9.63
N ASN A 118 -5.01 -12.76 -8.67
CA ASN A 118 -6.27 -13.47 -8.88
C ASN A 118 -6.19 -14.82 -9.62
N SER A 119 -5.00 -15.42 -9.81
CA SER A 119 -4.86 -16.78 -10.36
C SER A 119 -5.58 -17.87 -9.56
N GLY A 120 -5.92 -17.59 -8.30
CA GLY A 120 -6.39 -18.60 -7.35
C GLY A 120 -5.28 -19.58 -6.94
N ILE A 121 -4.04 -19.39 -7.41
CA ILE A 121 -2.88 -20.15 -6.96
C ILE A 121 -2.62 -19.77 -5.51
N HIS A 122 -2.81 -20.73 -4.63
CA HIS A 122 -2.38 -20.60 -3.25
C HIS A 122 -0.87 -20.80 -3.20
N LEU A 123 -0.13 -19.75 -2.84
CA LEU A 123 1.29 -19.87 -2.57
C LEU A 123 1.47 -20.86 -1.41
N ILE A 124 2.22 -21.93 -1.65
CA ILE A 124 2.56 -22.91 -0.60
C ILE A 124 3.73 -22.37 0.23
N LEU A 125 4.58 -21.57 -0.39
CA LEU A 125 5.76 -20.98 0.23
C LEU A 125 5.40 -19.61 0.80
N ASN A 126 5.93 -19.34 1.98
CA ASN A 126 5.88 -18.03 2.61
C ASN A 126 6.97 -17.13 2.02
N ALA A 127 6.83 -15.81 2.21
CA ALA A 127 7.95 -14.92 1.99
C ALA A 127 9.11 -15.28 2.94
N THR A 128 10.31 -15.39 2.39
CA THR A 128 11.54 -15.76 3.11
C THR A 128 12.56 -14.63 3.21
N GLY A 129 12.38 -13.55 2.44
CA GLY A 129 13.25 -12.37 2.42
C GLY A 129 12.49 -11.13 1.92
N HIS A 130 13.22 -10.03 1.80
CA HIS A 130 12.71 -8.75 1.31
C HIS A 130 13.35 -8.38 -0.04
N PRO A 131 12.60 -8.34 -1.15
CA PRO A 131 13.15 -8.29 -2.53
C PRO A 131 13.92 -7.02 -2.92
N GLY A 132 13.91 -6.02 -2.05
CA GLY A 132 14.53 -4.71 -2.26
C GLY A 132 15.43 -4.29 -1.11
N VAL A 133 15.74 -5.18 -0.16
CA VAL A 133 16.61 -4.90 0.98
C VAL A 133 17.59 -6.06 1.06
N CYS A 134 18.85 -5.78 0.77
CA CYS A 134 19.89 -6.80 0.68
C CYS A 134 20.03 -7.54 2.01
N GLU A 135 19.85 -8.86 1.97
CA GLU A 135 19.92 -9.72 3.13
C GLU A 135 21.05 -10.78 3.02
N PRO A 136 21.65 -11.21 4.15
CA PRO A 136 21.51 -10.64 5.48
C PRO A 136 22.14 -9.25 5.58
N LEU A 137 21.49 -8.33 6.31
CA LEU A 137 21.92 -6.93 6.47
C LEU A 137 23.39 -6.73 6.90
N GLN A 138 23.98 -7.69 7.61
CA GLN A 138 25.37 -7.64 8.10
C GLN A 138 26.37 -8.37 7.19
N SER A 139 25.91 -8.85 6.04
CA SER A 139 26.77 -9.50 5.04
C SER A 139 27.70 -8.49 4.39
N HIS A 140 28.90 -8.93 4.02
CA HIS A 140 29.81 -8.13 3.21
C HIS A 140 29.26 -7.84 1.80
N LEU A 141 28.18 -8.51 1.38
CA LEU A 141 27.49 -8.24 0.11
C LEU A 141 26.60 -6.99 0.21
N CYS A 142 26.12 -6.67 1.41
CA CYS A 142 25.14 -5.61 1.64
C CYS A 142 25.74 -4.32 2.21
N THR A 143 27.06 -4.11 2.01
CA THR A 143 27.80 -3.01 2.64
C THR A 143 27.39 -1.62 2.12
N GLU A 144 26.70 -1.56 0.98
CA GLU A 144 26.20 -0.29 0.41
C GLU A 144 24.80 0.09 0.94
N GLN A 145 24.09 -0.81 1.65
CA GLN A 145 22.73 -0.58 2.18
C GLN A 145 22.70 -0.40 3.72
N ILE A 146 23.79 0.10 4.31
CA ILE A 146 24.00 0.13 5.78
C ILE A 146 22.93 0.89 6.58
N ASP A 147 22.14 1.78 5.97
CA ASP A 147 21.24 2.71 6.69
C ASP A 147 19.75 2.30 6.69
N VAL A 148 19.39 1.13 6.14
CA VAL A 148 17.97 0.72 6.01
C VAL A 148 17.27 0.61 7.38
N CYS A 149 17.98 0.19 8.42
CA CYS A 149 17.40 -0.02 9.75
C CYS A 149 17.62 1.14 10.74
N SER A 150 18.41 2.15 10.41
CA SER A 150 18.71 3.30 11.29
C SER A 150 17.79 4.50 11.06
N THR A 151 16.94 4.44 10.04
CA THR A 151 15.92 5.47 9.73
C THR A 151 14.58 5.24 10.45
N LEU A 152 14.48 4.19 11.28
CA LEU A 152 13.21 3.71 11.87
C LEU A 152 13.04 4.01 13.38
N ASP A 153 13.85 4.90 13.95
CA ASP A 153 13.75 5.35 15.35
C ASP A 153 12.92 6.64 15.52
#